data_AF-A0A0N0DCJ2-F1
#
_entry.id   AF-A0A0N0DCJ2-F1
#
_cell.length_a   1.000
_cell.length_b   1.000
_cell.length_c   1.000
_cell.angle_alpha   90.00
_cell.angle_beta   90.00
_cell.angle_gamma   90.00
#
_symmetry.space_group_name_H-M   'P 1'
#
loop_
_entity.id
_entity.type
_entity.pdbx_description
1 polymer ?
#
loop_
_entity_poly.entity_id
_entity_poly.type
_entity_poly.pdbx_seq_one_letter_code
_entity_poly.pdbx_strand_id
1 'polypeptide(L)'
;MRDSNQPFYMHYESGFEFCRDHVLLNEYIQNIINPPSSDAESRYILAHQSTLLADPGHIYTLRNGGEKPDIFIVQACPRNLKANFYSGSHEADKRVKRIRGTYSLWETAKAQLEKAGYEAESVSFEQGGFVIYDARVFFERQEERTPFYTFIKSSALRLMLEEDHKHLLGSDKCQVGINESERLDIP
;
A
#
# COMPACT_ATOMS: atom_id res chain seq x y z
N MET A 1 19.81 -22.09 10.70
CA MET A 1 20.47 -21.30 9.64
C MET A 1 20.05 -21.93 8.31
N ARG A 2 19.08 -21.33 7.61
CA ARG A 2 18.69 -21.73 6.25
C ARG A 2 19.13 -20.60 5.33
N ASP A 3 19.90 -20.95 4.30
CA ASP A 3 20.39 -20.02 3.29
C ASP A 3 19.22 -19.30 2.60
N SER A 4 19.14 -17.98 2.80
CA SER A 4 18.22 -17.07 2.12
C SER A 4 18.68 -16.67 0.71
N ASN A 5 19.70 -17.35 0.17
CA ASN A 5 20.34 -17.02 -1.12
C ASN A 5 19.79 -17.81 -2.32
N GLN A 6 18.53 -18.27 -2.28
CA GLN A 6 17.94 -18.87 -3.48
C GLN A 6 17.46 -17.78 -4.43
N PRO A 7 18.04 -17.67 -5.65
CA PRO A 7 17.52 -16.78 -6.66
C PRO A 7 16.20 -17.33 -7.20
N PHE A 8 15.13 -16.54 -7.15
CA PHE A 8 13.84 -16.90 -7.73
C PHE A 8 13.64 -16.25 -9.10
N TYR A 9 13.09 -16.99 -10.05
CA TYR A 9 12.69 -16.48 -11.37
C TYR A 9 11.17 -16.25 -11.38
N MET A 10 10.77 -14.99 -11.57
CA MET A 10 9.41 -14.49 -11.29
C MET A 10 8.30 -14.92 -12.27
N HIS A 11 8.58 -15.76 -13.27
CA HIS A 11 7.62 -15.97 -14.36
C HIS A 11 6.33 -16.72 -13.98
N TYR A 12 6.28 -17.48 -12.88
CA TYR A 12 5.06 -18.18 -12.43
C TYR A 12 4.88 -18.35 -10.92
N GLU A 13 5.87 -17.96 -10.10
CA GLU A 13 5.95 -18.44 -8.72
C GLU A 13 5.47 -17.43 -7.67
N SER A 14 5.09 -16.19 -8.01
CA SER A 14 4.70 -15.16 -7.04
C SER A 14 3.29 -15.31 -6.41
N GLY A 15 2.72 -16.51 -6.46
CA GLY A 15 1.42 -16.86 -5.88
C GLY A 15 1.40 -16.97 -4.36
N PHE A 16 0.35 -17.59 -3.81
CA PHE A 16 0.17 -17.74 -2.35
C PHE A 16 1.33 -18.48 -1.67
N GLU A 17 1.87 -19.52 -2.31
CA GLU A 17 2.98 -20.31 -1.76
C GLU A 17 4.24 -19.46 -1.58
N PHE A 18 4.59 -18.64 -2.56
CA PHE A 18 5.71 -17.73 -2.45
C PHE A 18 5.49 -16.65 -1.40
N CYS A 19 4.27 -16.12 -1.30
CA CYS A 19 3.91 -15.20 -0.22
C CYS A 19 4.17 -15.85 1.16
N ARG A 20 3.67 -17.07 1.37
CA ARG A 20 3.88 -17.81 2.61
C ARG A 20 5.37 -18.03 2.87
N ASP A 21 6.08 -18.62 1.92
CA ASP A 21 7.40 -19.18 2.14
C ASP A 21 8.52 -18.12 2.12
N HIS A 22 8.35 -17.04 1.36
CA HIS A 22 9.40 -16.03 1.16
C HIS A 22 9.06 -14.64 1.70
N VAL A 23 7.79 -14.33 1.96
CA VAL A 23 7.39 -13.01 2.51
C VAL A 23 6.96 -13.16 3.97
N LEU A 24 5.98 -14.00 4.24
CA LEU A 24 5.45 -14.19 5.59
C LEU A 24 6.42 -14.94 6.49
N LEU A 25 7.27 -15.84 5.98
CA LEU A 25 8.26 -16.55 6.81
C LEU A 25 9.63 -15.87 6.82
N ASN A 26 9.81 -14.74 6.15
CA ASN A 26 11.06 -13.99 6.16
C ASN A 26 11.26 -13.29 7.50
N GLU A 27 12.41 -13.51 8.15
CA GLU A 27 12.70 -13.00 9.49
C GLU A 27 12.70 -11.46 9.59
N TYR A 28 13.20 -10.77 8.56
CA TYR A 28 13.25 -9.30 8.55
C TYR A 28 11.85 -8.71 8.41
N ILE A 29 11.04 -9.29 7.53
CA ILE A 29 9.64 -8.90 7.37
C ILE A 29 8.86 -9.22 8.64
N GLN A 30 9.07 -10.41 9.23
CA GLN A 30 8.45 -10.82 10.49
C GLN A 30 8.74 -9.84 11.63
N ASN A 31 9.98 -9.38 11.77
CA ASN A 31 10.34 -8.39 12.79
C ASN A 31 9.63 -7.04 12.61
N ILE A 32 9.27 -6.67 11.38
CA ILE A 32 8.50 -5.46 11.08
C ILE A 32 7.01 -5.69 11.33
N ILE A 33 6.45 -6.82 10.90
CA ILE A 33 5.00 -7.05 10.95
C ILE A 33 4.53 -7.48 12.35
N ASN A 34 5.42 -8.14 13.11
CA ASN A 34 5.21 -8.59 14.48
C ASN A 34 6.23 -7.92 15.42
N PRO A 35 6.18 -6.59 15.59
CA PRO A 35 7.09 -5.92 16.49
C PRO A 35 6.89 -6.45 17.91
N PRO A 36 7.97 -6.57 18.73
CA PRO A 36 7.92 -7.18 20.06
C PRO A 36 7.15 -6.34 21.11
N SER A 37 6.33 -5.37 20.71
CA SER A 37 5.49 -4.62 21.63
C SER A 37 4.39 -5.53 22.21
N SER A 38 4.01 -5.26 23.46
CA SER A 38 2.90 -5.93 24.14
C SER A 38 1.52 -5.53 23.57
N ASP A 39 1.49 -4.66 22.57
CA ASP A 39 0.27 -4.09 21.99
C ASP A 39 -0.08 -4.79 20.68
N ALA A 40 -1.18 -5.55 20.69
CA ALA A 40 -1.69 -6.22 19.50
C ALA A 40 -2.07 -5.24 18.37
N GLU A 41 -2.37 -3.98 18.70
CA GLU A 41 -2.70 -2.93 17.73
C GLU A 41 -1.47 -2.42 16.96
N SER A 42 -0.27 -2.78 17.40
CA SER A 42 0.99 -2.42 16.75
C SER A 42 1.42 -3.37 15.63
N ARG A 43 0.77 -4.54 15.51
CA ARG A 43 1.05 -5.51 14.44
C ARG A 43 0.57 -5.01 13.08
N TYR A 44 1.16 -5.56 12.03
CA TYR A 44 0.71 -5.37 10.66
C TYR A 44 0.13 -6.66 10.09
N ILE A 45 -0.97 -6.53 9.37
CA ILE A 45 -1.73 -7.62 8.78
C ILE A 45 -1.58 -7.52 7.26
N LEU A 46 -1.32 -8.66 6.61
CA LEU A 46 -1.36 -8.75 5.15
C LEU A 46 -2.81 -8.51 4.69
N ALA A 47 -3.05 -7.39 4.01
CA ALA A 47 -4.38 -6.99 3.58
C ALA A 47 -4.62 -7.28 2.09
N HIS A 48 -3.57 -7.24 1.27
CA HIS A 48 -3.71 -7.35 -0.17
C HIS A 48 -2.41 -7.85 -0.82
N GLN A 49 -2.55 -8.65 -1.88
CA GLN A 49 -1.47 -9.12 -2.74
C GLN A 49 -1.83 -8.74 -4.18
N SER A 50 -0.89 -8.13 -4.90
CA SER A 50 -1.08 -7.75 -6.30
C SER A 50 0.24 -7.63 -7.04
N THR A 51 0.21 -7.08 -8.25
CA THR A 51 1.36 -6.92 -9.12
C THR A 51 1.38 -5.53 -9.70
N LEU A 52 2.52 -4.86 -9.54
CA LEU A 52 2.87 -3.65 -10.24
C LEU A 52 3.24 -4.04 -11.68
N LEU A 53 2.50 -3.55 -12.67
CA LEU A 53 2.75 -3.87 -14.09
C LEU A 53 4.06 -3.25 -14.61
N ALA A 54 4.38 -3.30 -15.90
CA ALA A 54 5.50 -2.50 -16.44
C ALA A 54 4.95 -1.14 -16.89
N ASP A 55 5.62 -0.03 -16.56
CA ASP A 55 5.20 1.31 -16.97
C ASP A 55 6.32 2.39 -16.89
N PRO A 56 7.49 2.14 -17.51
CA PRO A 56 8.70 2.94 -17.29
C PRO A 56 8.53 4.43 -17.62
N GLY A 57 9.23 5.29 -16.85
CA GLY A 57 9.19 6.75 -16.99
C GLY A 57 8.10 7.45 -16.16
N HIS A 58 7.22 6.69 -15.52
CA HIS A 58 6.18 7.21 -14.63
C HIS A 58 6.54 7.01 -13.16
N ILE A 59 6.15 7.98 -12.31
CA ILE A 59 6.44 7.97 -10.88
C ILE A 59 5.13 7.92 -10.10
N TYR A 60 5.00 6.90 -9.25
CA TYR A 60 3.77 6.65 -8.50
C TYR A 60 4.02 6.52 -7.00
N THR A 61 2.93 6.61 -6.25
CA THR A 61 2.80 6.17 -4.87
C THR A 61 1.49 5.39 -4.71
N LEU A 62 1.44 4.46 -3.75
CA LEU A 62 0.25 3.64 -3.52
C LEU A 62 -0.79 4.35 -2.65
N ARG A 63 -0.37 5.40 -1.92
CA ARG A 63 -1.25 6.14 -1.00
C ARG A 63 -1.17 7.65 -1.23
N ASN A 64 -2.33 8.30 -1.22
CA ASN A 64 -2.44 9.76 -1.30
C ASN A 64 -2.17 10.42 0.06
N GLY A 65 -0.93 10.38 0.54
CA GLY A 65 -0.55 10.98 1.82
C GLY A 65 -1.09 10.21 3.04
N GLY A 66 -1.41 10.93 4.10
CA GLY A 66 -1.70 10.38 5.43
C GLY A 66 -0.58 10.69 6.42
N GLU A 67 -0.90 10.77 7.71
CA GLU A 67 0.03 11.25 8.74
C GLU A 67 0.98 10.16 9.24
N LYS A 68 0.51 8.91 9.32
CA LYS A 68 1.24 7.81 9.97
C LYS A 68 1.65 6.70 8.99
N PRO A 69 2.74 5.98 9.29
CA PRO A 69 3.20 4.81 8.54
C PRO A 69 2.33 3.58 8.84
N ASP A 70 1.03 3.70 8.61
CA ASP A 70 0.05 2.65 8.91
C ASP A 70 -0.02 1.59 7.80
N ILE A 71 0.61 1.84 6.67
CA ILE A 71 0.67 0.92 5.53
C ILE A 71 2.09 0.89 5.00
N PHE A 72 2.70 -0.29 4.96
CA PHE A 72 3.93 -0.51 4.21
C PHE A 72 3.71 -1.59 3.16
N ILE A 73 4.57 -1.56 2.16
CA ILE A 73 4.60 -2.45 1.03
C ILE A 73 5.84 -3.30 1.13
N VAL A 74 5.68 -4.60 0.92
CA VAL A 74 6.78 -5.49 0.57
C VAL A 74 6.67 -5.77 -0.92
N GLN A 75 7.63 -5.33 -1.71
CA GLN A 75 7.69 -5.63 -3.14
C GLN A 75 8.81 -6.63 -3.40
N ALA A 76 8.49 -7.69 -4.14
CA ALA A 76 9.51 -8.66 -4.56
C ALA A 76 10.13 -8.19 -5.88
N CYS A 77 11.44 -8.00 -5.86
CA CYS A 77 12.23 -7.52 -6.98
C CYS A 77 12.96 -8.70 -7.62
N PRO A 78 12.74 -8.99 -8.91
CA PRO A 78 13.49 -10.02 -9.60
C PRO A 78 14.97 -9.66 -9.74
N ARG A 79 15.76 -10.66 -10.11
CA ARG A 79 17.17 -10.52 -10.42
C ARG A 79 17.41 -9.47 -11.50
N ASN A 80 18.43 -8.64 -11.30
CA ASN A 80 18.87 -7.56 -12.19
C ASN A 80 17.87 -6.41 -12.34
N LEU A 81 16.79 -6.39 -11.55
CA LEU A 81 15.92 -5.22 -11.47
C LEU A 81 16.75 -4.04 -10.97
N LYS A 82 16.64 -2.91 -11.65
CA LYS A 82 17.00 -1.60 -11.10
C LYS A 82 15.72 -0.90 -10.74
N ALA A 83 15.65 -0.27 -9.59
CA ALA A 83 14.47 0.48 -9.19
C ALA A 83 14.84 1.80 -8.54
N ASN A 84 14.06 2.84 -8.81
CA ASN A 84 14.29 4.17 -8.28
C ASN A 84 13.21 4.51 -7.26
N PHE A 85 13.63 4.88 -6.05
CA PHE A 85 12.76 5.31 -4.96
C PHE A 85 13.12 6.73 -4.55
N TYR A 86 12.13 7.53 -4.16
CA TYR A 86 12.37 8.89 -3.67
C TYR A 86 12.38 8.85 -2.15
N SER A 87 13.55 8.59 -1.58
CA SER A 87 13.73 8.42 -0.13
C SER A 87 13.24 9.65 0.64
N GLY A 88 12.60 9.42 1.80
CA GLY A 88 11.98 10.48 2.62
C GLY A 88 10.67 11.06 2.07
N SER A 89 10.26 10.74 0.84
CA SER A 89 9.08 11.36 0.22
C SER A 89 7.74 10.97 0.84
N HIS A 90 7.72 10.01 1.77
CA HIS A 90 6.54 9.71 2.58
C HIS A 90 6.09 10.90 3.44
N GLU A 91 7.00 11.84 3.73
CA GLU A 91 6.73 13.10 4.42
C GLU A 91 6.37 14.25 3.46
N ALA A 92 6.23 13.98 2.17
CA ALA A 92 5.96 15.02 1.18
C ALA A 92 4.64 15.75 1.45
N ASP A 93 3.63 15.06 1.99
CA ASP A 93 2.29 15.60 2.26
C ASP A 93 1.82 16.54 1.12
N LYS A 94 1.50 17.81 1.41
CA LYS A 94 1.03 18.81 0.44
C LYS A 94 2.13 19.41 -0.44
N ARG A 95 3.41 19.13 -0.18
CA ARG A 95 4.55 19.65 -0.97
C ARG A 95 4.61 19.08 -2.38
N VAL A 96 4.05 17.88 -2.58
CA VAL A 96 4.03 17.19 -3.87
C VAL A 96 2.58 16.91 -4.26
N LYS A 97 2.16 17.41 -5.44
CA LYS A 97 0.82 17.16 -5.95
C LYS A 97 0.74 15.72 -6.45
N ARG A 98 -0.34 15.04 -6.07
CA ARG A 98 -0.68 13.70 -6.50
C ARG A 98 -1.92 13.77 -7.38
N ILE A 99 -1.86 13.17 -8.55
CA ILE A 99 -3.01 13.03 -9.45
C ILE A 99 -3.38 11.56 -9.55
N ARG A 100 -4.65 11.27 -9.84
CA ARG A 100 -5.08 9.88 -10.02
C ARG A 100 -4.36 9.31 -11.25
N GLY A 101 -3.56 8.27 -11.01
CA GLY A 101 -2.84 7.55 -12.05
C GLY A 101 -3.58 6.29 -12.48
N THR A 102 -2.91 5.50 -13.32
CA THR A 102 -3.39 4.18 -13.73
C THR A 102 -3.41 3.20 -12.54
N TYR A 103 -4.27 2.18 -12.61
CA TYR A 103 -4.31 1.06 -11.64
C TYR A 103 -4.51 1.47 -10.18
N SER A 104 -5.32 2.50 -9.95
CA SER A 104 -5.62 3.02 -8.61
C SER A 104 -4.42 3.61 -7.84
N LEU A 105 -3.31 3.87 -8.53
CA LEU A 105 -2.14 4.55 -7.99
C LEU A 105 -2.29 6.08 -8.06
N TRP A 106 -1.35 6.76 -7.43
CA TRP A 106 -1.24 8.21 -7.45
C TRP A 106 0.05 8.63 -8.11
N GLU A 107 -0.05 9.41 -9.18
CA GLU A 107 1.07 9.83 -10.00
C GLU A 107 1.56 11.22 -9.60
N THR A 108 2.85 11.46 -9.83
CA THR A 108 3.44 12.80 -9.77
C THR A 108 4.49 12.98 -10.87
N ALA A 109 4.81 14.24 -11.17
CA ALA A 109 5.87 14.57 -12.12
C ALA A 109 7.21 14.67 -11.40
N LYS A 110 8.28 14.18 -12.03
CA LYS A 110 9.65 14.24 -11.48
C LYS A 110 10.05 15.64 -11.00
N ALA A 111 9.76 16.66 -11.82
CA ALA A 111 10.07 18.06 -11.49
C ALA A 111 9.40 18.55 -10.18
N GLN A 112 8.26 17.97 -9.78
CA GLN A 112 7.64 18.31 -8.50
C GLN A 112 8.39 17.72 -7.31
N LEU A 113 8.91 16.51 -7.46
CA LEU A 113 9.74 15.86 -6.43
C LEU A 113 11.07 16.59 -6.27
N GLU A 114 11.74 16.90 -7.38
CA GLU A 114 12.99 17.66 -7.41
C GLU A 114 12.80 19.05 -6.77
N LYS A 115 11.73 19.77 -7.13
CA LYS A 115 11.40 21.08 -6.52
C LYS A 115 11.13 20.97 -5.01
N ALA A 116 10.59 19.84 -4.55
CA ALA A 116 10.33 19.59 -3.14
C ALA A 116 11.56 19.06 -2.38
N GLY A 117 12.70 18.90 -3.06
CA GLY A 117 13.97 18.45 -2.47
C GLY A 117 14.10 16.94 -2.33
N TYR A 118 13.32 16.16 -3.09
CA TYR A 118 13.43 14.70 -3.11
C TYR A 118 14.19 14.24 -4.34
N GLU A 119 15.26 13.49 -4.11
CA GLU A 119 16.07 12.88 -5.17
C GLU A 119 15.77 11.38 -5.28
N ALA A 120 15.95 10.84 -6.49
CA ALA A 120 15.80 9.42 -6.75
C ALA A 120 17.04 8.68 -6.27
N GLU A 121 16.84 7.68 -5.42
CA GLU A 121 17.82 6.69 -5.02
C GLU A 121 17.63 5.43 -5.87
N SER A 122 18.67 5.04 -6.60
CA SER A 122 18.65 3.85 -7.44
C SER A 122 19.16 2.64 -6.67
N VAL A 123 18.35 1.59 -6.62
CA VAL A 123 18.66 0.31 -5.98
C VAL A 123 18.76 -0.76 -7.06
N SER A 124 19.85 -1.52 -7.07
CA SER A 124 20.04 -2.65 -7.98
C SER A 124 19.93 -3.98 -7.25
N PHE A 125 19.07 -4.86 -7.75
CA PHE A 125 18.79 -6.18 -7.19
C PHE A 125 19.53 -7.26 -8.00
N GLU A 126 20.87 -7.26 -7.97
CA GLU A 126 21.71 -8.18 -8.76
C GLU A 126 21.37 -9.67 -8.56
N GLN A 127 20.83 -10.04 -7.40
CA GLN A 127 20.41 -11.41 -7.09
C GLN A 127 18.90 -11.57 -6.90
N GLY A 128 18.14 -10.49 -7.11
CA GLY A 128 16.75 -10.37 -6.68
C GLY A 128 16.66 -10.08 -5.18
N GLY A 129 15.44 -9.88 -4.67
CA GLY A 129 15.21 -9.66 -3.25
C GLY A 129 13.88 -8.99 -2.97
N PHE A 130 13.82 -8.30 -1.82
CA PHE A 130 12.65 -7.55 -1.40
C PHE A 130 13.03 -6.12 -1.08
N VAL A 131 12.11 -5.21 -1.35
CA VAL A 131 12.14 -3.84 -0.81
C VAL A 131 10.92 -3.65 0.08
N ILE A 132 11.15 -3.01 1.22
CA ILE A 132 10.11 -2.70 2.20
C ILE A 132 10.05 -1.18 2.31
N TYR A 133 8.89 -0.59 2.06
CA TYR A 133 8.74 0.87 2.04
C TYR A 133 7.34 1.31 2.47
N ASP A 134 7.24 2.51 3.02
CA ASP A 134 5.96 3.13 3.35
C ASP A 134 5.15 3.37 2.07
N ALA A 135 3.84 3.06 2.09
CA ALA A 135 2.99 3.17 0.91
C ALA A 135 2.87 4.59 0.32
N ARG A 136 3.32 5.62 1.05
CA ARG A 136 3.40 7.04 0.64
C ARG A 136 4.71 7.39 -0.07
N VAL A 137 5.73 6.53 -0.04
CA VAL A 137 6.97 6.74 -0.79
C VAL A 137 6.65 6.74 -2.28
N PHE A 138 7.31 7.63 -3.02
CA PHE A 138 7.26 7.65 -4.47
C PHE A 138 8.32 6.71 -5.04
N PHE A 139 7.97 6.03 -6.12
CA PHE A 139 8.86 5.13 -6.83
C PHE A 139 8.61 5.25 -8.33
N GLU A 140 9.67 5.11 -9.12
CA GLU A 140 9.55 4.99 -10.56
C GLU A 140 9.08 3.58 -10.90
N ARG A 141 8.25 3.44 -11.93
CA ARG A 141 7.83 2.12 -12.40
C ARG A 141 8.92 1.50 -13.23
N GLN A 142 9.00 0.18 -13.09
CA GLN A 142 10.04 -0.60 -13.73
C GLN A 142 9.59 -1.13 -15.07
N GLU A 143 10.57 -1.57 -15.87
CA GLU A 143 10.35 -2.24 -17.15
C GLU A 143 9.72 -3.63 -16.98
N GLU A 144 9.88 -4.23 -15.80
CA GLU A 144 9.33 -5.53 -15.46
C GLU A 144 8.17 -5.45 -14.48
N ARG A 145 7.29 -6.46 -14.55
CA ARG A 145 6.20 -6.63 -13.58
C ARG A 145 6.76 -7.16 -12.27
N THR A 146 6.30 -6.62 -11.14
CA THR A 146 6.78 -7.00 -9.81
C THR A 146 5.62 -7.22 -8.83
N PRO A 147 5.54 -8.37 -8.13
CA PRO A 147 4.51 -8.59 -7.15
C PRO A 147 4.77 -7.74 -5.90
N PHE A 148 3.70 -7.33 -5.25
CA PHE A 148 3.77 -6.61 -3.98
C PHE A 148 2.67 -7.05 -3.02
N TYR A 149 2.97 -6.86 -1.74
CA TYR A 149 2.16 -7.26 -0.60
C TYR A 149 1.93 -6.03 0.27
N THR A 150 0.66 -5.66 0.45
CA THR A 150 0.26 -4.54 1.28
C THR A 150 -0.01 -5.01 2.69
N PHE A 151 0.73 -4.45 3.64
CA PHE A 151 0.54 -4.70 5.06
C PHE A 151 -0.04 -3.45 5.72
N ILE A 152 -1.12 -3.63 6.47
CA ILE A 152 -1.82 -2.56 7.17
C ILE A 152 -1.73 -2.78 8.67
N LYS A 153 -1.42 -1.73 9.42
CA LYS A 153 -1.38 -1.75 10.87
C LYS A 153 -2.76 -2.11 11.42
N SER A 154 -2.84 -3.04 12.37
CA SER A 154 -4.10 -3.56 12.92
C SER A 154 -5.03 -2.46 13.41
N SER A 155 -4.49 -1.45 14.10
CA SER A 155 -5.23 -0.27 14.57
C SER A 155 -5.85 0.54 13.41
N ALA A 156 -5.09 0.75 12.33
CA ALA A 156 -5.59 1.47 11.17
C ALA A 156 -6.66 0.67 10.42
N LEU A 157 -6.46 -0.64 10.25
CA LEU A 157 -7.45 -1.52 9.63
C LEU A 157 -8.77 -1.51 10.40
N ARG A 158 -8.72 -1.55 11.74
CA ARG A 158 -9.92 -1.46 12.59
C ARG A 158 -10.69 -0.17 12.35
N LEU A 159 -10.01 0.97 12.33
CA LEU A 159 -10.64 2.27 12.07
C LEU A 159 -11.28 2.32 10.68
N MET A 160 -10.60 1.81 9.65
CA MET A 160 -11.15 1.74 8.29
C MET A 160 -12.43 0.90 8.24
N LEU A 161 -12.46 -0.25 8.90
CA LEU A 161 -13.64 -1.11 8.96
C LEU A 161 -14.80 -0.47 9.74
N GLU A 162 -14.51 0.25 10.83
CA GLU A 162 -15.51 0.99 11.60
C GLU A 162 -16.12 2.15 10.79
N GLU A 163 -15.31 2.86 10.00
CA GLU A 163 -15.77 3.92 9.09
C GLU A 163 -16.64 3.39 7.96
N ASP A 164 -16.21 2.30 7.31
CA ASP A 164 -16.98 1.64 6.26
C ASP A 164 -18.33 1.14 6.80
N HIS A 165 -18.34 0.56 8.00
CA HIS A 165 -19.57 0.10 8.64
C HIS A 165 -20.52 1.26 8.95
N LYS A 166 -20.01 2.41 9.42
CA LYS A 166 -20.81 3.62 9.65
C LYS A 166 -21.36 4.19 8.34
N HIS A 167 -20.59 4.14 7.24
CA HIS A 167 -21.07 4.60 5.93
C HIS A 167 -22.20 3.70 5.40
N LEU A 168 -22.07 2.38 5.56
CA LEU A 168 -23.10 1.42 5.18
C LEU A 168 -24.38 1.57 6.02
N LEU A 169 -24.27 1.79 7.34
CA LEU A 169 -25.42 1.97 8.23
C LEU A 169 -26.01 3.40 8.22
N GLY A 170 -25.21 4.41 7.86
CA GLY A 170 -25.64 5.82 7.75
C GLY A 170 -26.45 6.12 6.49
N SER A 171 -26.52 5.18 5.55
CA SER A 171 -27.26 5.29 4.29
C SER A 171 -28.77 5.03 4.43
N ASP A 172 -29.25 4.58 5.61
CA ASP A 172 -30.65 4.25 5.87
C ASP A 172 -31.47 5.37 6.52
N LYS A 173 -31.07 6.65 6.39
CA LYS A 173 -31.99 7.77 6.66
C LYS A 173 -32.85 8.08 5.44
N CYS A 174 -33.62 7.09 4.99
CA CYS A 174 -34.89 7.38 4.32
C CYS A 174 -35.79 8.04 5.36
N GLN A 175 -35.99 9.35 5.22
CA GLN A 175 -37.08 10.04 5.89
C GLN A 175 -38.40 9.41 5.45
N VAL A 176 -38.90 8.44 6.20
CA VAL A 176 -40.31 8.10 6.16
C VAL A 176 -41.01 9.27 6.86
N GLY A 177 -41.37 10.27 6.07
CA GLY A 177 -42.32 11.29 6.47
C GLY A 177 -43.64 10.58 6.76
N ILE A 178 -43.93 10.34 8.03
CA ILE A 178 -45.27 9.99 8.46
C ILE A 178 -46.08 11.29 8.35
N ASN A 179 -46.78 11.45 7.23
CA ASN A 179 -47.81 12.49 7.10
C ASN A 179 -48.98 12.12 8.02
N GLU A 180 -49.00 12.72 9.22
CA GLU A 180 -50.21 12.82 10.04
C GLU A 180 -51.19 13.81 9.40
N SER A 181 -51.92 13.39 8.36
CA SER A 181 -53.08 14.13 7.89
C SER A 181 -54.10 13.22 7.21
N GLU A 182 -54.79 12.41 8.00
CA GLU A 182 -56.08 11.84 7.60
C GLU A 182 -56.88 11.48 8.86
N ARG A 183 -57.34 12.51 9.58
CA ARG A 183 -58.55 12.40 10.40
C ARG A 183 -59.71 12.89 9.53
N LEU A 184 -60.42 11.91 8.98
CA LEU A 184 -61.73 12.09 8.36
C LEU A 184 -62.72 12.52 9.44
N ASP A 185 -63.17 13.77 9.36
CA ASP A 185 -64.44 14.20 9.92
C ASP A 185 -65.56 13.62 9.04
N ILE A 186 -66.42 12.79 9.64
CA ILE A 186 -67.72 12.43 9.07
C ILE A 186 -68.75 12.61 10.21
N PRO A 187 -69.85 13.34 9.97
CA PRO A 187 -70.79 13.86 10.98
C PRO A 187 -71.61 12.78 11.72
#